data_AF-A0AAI8WE25-F1
#
_entry.id   AF-A0AAI8WE25-F1
#
_cell.length_a   1.000
_cell.length_b   1.000
_cell.length_c   1.000
_cell.angle_alpha   90.00
_cell.angle_beta   90.00
_cell.angle_gamma   90.00
#
_symmetry.space_group_name_H-M   'P 1'
#
loop_
_entity.id
_entity.type
_entity.pdbx_description
1 polymer ?
#
loop_
_entity_poly.entity_id
_entity_poly.type
_entity_poly.pdbx_seq_one_letter_code
_entity_poly.pdbx_strand_id
1 'polypeptide(L)'
;MRNSRLIKIIIGVVCTVWLFFLSIGGLFYTSLANEGFMNEQIKQANYIQKVTKEINGRVQSYHQEARVTPEVLADSISEELVKNNIEHFVKETYRDKQPSLIQETELEEHIKETIHTYKTEHEINIEEGIAGEELALHMIGGIFERSVQPSYLHLFIRGINDLSHQVLHYAWGIVSVSLLILAGFIYFNPGSIRSRIKKFACSLMGAGLISLAFAATLYYAQILQTEEQMESLQGLMRIYLTNFTLIVLLIGGSEIVVGAFAWLLAKRENKKRTVGQNQK
;
A
#
# COMPACT_ATOMS: atom_id res chain seq x y z
N MET A 1 11.95 6.02 -47.58
CA MET A 1 11.73 4.73 -46.86
C MET A 1 12.20 4.72 -45.39
N ARG A 2 13.33 5.36 -45.01
CA ARG A 2 13.87 5.35 -43.63
C ARG A 2 12.95 6.01 -42.59
N ASN A 3 12.32 7.14 -42.92
CA ASN A 3 11.43 7.87 -42.01
C ASN A 3 10.17 7.07 -41.61
N SER A 4 9.61 6.26 -42.52
CA SER A 4 8.42 5.44 -42.22
C SER A 4 8.69 4.28 -41.24
N ARG A 5 9.93 3.75 -41.20
CA ARG A 5 10.30 2.71 -40.21
C ARG A 5 10.54 3.30 -38.83
N LEU A 6 11.21 4.45 -38.76
CA LEU A 6 11.45 5.16 -37.50
C LEU A 6 10.14 5.55 -36.81
N ILE A 7 9.17 6.11 -37.54
CA ILE A 7 7.85 6.48 -37.00
C ILE A 7 7.14 5.26 -36.39
N LYS A 8 7.21 4.09 -37.02
CA LYS A 8 6.60 2.85 -36.50
C LYS A 8 7.26 2.36 -35.22
N ILE A 9 8.58 2.51 -35.09
CA ILE A 9 9.30 2.15 -33.87
C ILE A 9 8.93 3.10 -32.74
N ILE A 10 8.95 4.42 -33.01
CA ILE A 10 8.59 5.45 -32.02
C ILE A 10 7.18 5.21 -31.49
N ILE A 11 6.19 4.98 -32.37
CA ILE A 11 4.82 4.75 -31.90
C ILE A 11 4.66 3.44 -31.11
N GLY A 12 5.47 2.42 -31.44
CA GLY A 12 5.54 1.19 -30.67
C GLY A 12 6.08 1.43 -29.26
N VAL A 13 7.14 2.22 -29.12
CA VAL A 13 7.73 2.61 -27.83
C VAL A 13 6.76 3.46 -27.01
N VAL A 14 6.13 4.46 -27.63
CA VAL A 14 5.10 5.30 -26.96
C VAL A 14 3.96 4.42 -26.45
N CYS A 15 3.50 3.47 -27.25
CA CYS A 15 2.46 2.52 -26.84
C CYS A 15 2.93 1.63 -25.68
N THR A 16 4.17 1.14 -25.71
CA THR A 16 4.77 0.35 -24.61
C THR A 16 4.79 1.13 -23.29
N VAL A 17 5.32 2.35 -23.32
CA VAL A 17 5.42 3.20 -22.13
C VAL A 17 4.03 3.56 -21.61
N TRP A 18 3.09 3.85 -22.50
CA TRP A 18 1.72 4.16 -22.12
C TRP A 18 0.98 2.97 -21.49
N LEU A 19 1.15 1.76 -22.05
CA LEU A 19 0.59 0.54 -21.47
C LEU A 19 1.14 0.29 -20.07
N PHE A 20 2.44 0.49 -19.86
CA PHE A 20 3.04 0.41 -18.52
C PHE A 20 2.34 1.36 -17.53
N PHE A 21 2.17 2.64 -17.88
CA PHE A 21 1.48 3.59 -17.00
C PHE A 21 0.02 3.22 -16.73
N LEU A 22 -0.70 2.71 -17.74
CA LEU A 22 -2.08 2.23 -17.56
C LEU A 22 -2.15 1.04 -16.59
N SER A 23 -1.24 0.07 -16.73
CA SER A 23 -1.19 -1.11 -15.87
C SER A 23 -0.84 -0.76 -14.43
N ILE A 24 0.21 0.06 -14.22
CA ILE A 24 0.59 0.52 -12.88
C ILE A 24 -0.49 1.41 -12.27
N GLY A 25 -1.10 2.31 -13.04
CA GLY A 25 -2.21 3.15 -12.59
C GLY A 25 -3.42 2.33 -12.17
N GLY A 26 -3.79 1.31 -12.96
CA GLY A 26 -4.85 0.37 -12.60
C GLY A 26 -4.54 -0.38 -11.30
N LEU A 27 -3.30 -0.88 -11.17
CA LEU A 27 -2.84 -1.54 -9.95
C LEU A 27 -2.93 -0.64 -8.74
N PHE A 28 -2.44 0.60 -8.85
CA PHE A 28 -2.48 1.60 -7.78
C PHE A 28 -3.89 1.76 -7.18
N TYR A 29 -4.94 1.82 -8.01
CA TYR A 29 -6.32 1.90 -7.50
C TYR A 29 -6.82 0.62 -6.85
N THR A 30 -6.45 -0.53 -7.41
CA THR A 30 -6.89 -1.82 -6.86
C THR A 30 -6.16 -2.21 -5.58
N SER A 31 -4.97 -1.64 -5.33
CA SER A 31 -4.15 -1.93 -4.15
C SER A 31 -3.94 -0.70 -3.26
N LEU A 32 -3.00 0.19 -3.60
CA LEU A 32 -2.52 1.21 -2.68
C LEU A 32 -3.62 2.18 -2.23
N ALA A 33 -4.43 2.66 -3.19
CA ALA A 33 -5.56 3.54 -2.92
C ALA A 33 -6.81 2.83 -2.37
N ASN A 34 -6.72 1.51 -2.12
CA ASN A 34 -7.83 0.73 -1.59
C ASN A 34 -7.67 0.50 -0.08
N GLU A 35 -8.65 0.96 0.70
CA GLU A 35 -8.70 0.73 2.15
C GLU A 35 -8.65 -0.77 2.52
N GLY A 36 -9.33 -1.61 1.75
CA GLY A 36 -9.34 -3.06 1.94
C GLY A 36 -7.96 -3.69 1.81
N PHE A 37 -7.13 -3.21 0.89
CA PHE A 37 -5.75 -3.66 0.76
C PHE A 37 -4.95 -3.35 2.03
N MET A 38 -5.04 -2.12 2.57
CA MET A 38 -4.39 -1.74 3.84
C MET A 38 -4.86 -2.63 5.00
N ASN A 39 -6.15 -2.88 5.11
CA ASN A 39 -6.72 -3.74 6.16
C ASN A 39 -6.20 -5.18 6.08
N GLU A 40 -5.99 -5.71 4.86
CA GLU A 40 -5.34 -7.01 4.69
C GLU A 40 -3.87 -6.98 5.14
N GLN A 41 -3.14 -5.91 4.87
CA GLN A 41 -1.74 -5.77 5.28
C GLN A 41 -1.59 -5.65 6.80
N ILE A 42 -2.51 -4.93 7.46
CA ILE A 42 -2.58 -4.83 8.93
C ILE A 42 -2.71 -6.22 9.57
N LYS A 43 -3.56 -7.07 8.98
CA LYS A 43 -3.73 -8.46 9.43
C LYS A 43 -2.48 -9.29 9.16
N GLN A 44 -1.94 -9.27 7.95
CA GLN A 44 -0.74 -10.05 7.59
C GLN A 44 0.49 -9.67 8.40
N ALA A 45 0.62 -8.40 8.76
CA ALA A 45 1.72 -7.90 9.57
C ALA A 45 1.61 -8.20 11.08
N ASN A 46 0.46 -8.76 11.52
CA ASN A 46 0.07 -8.81 12.93
C ASN A 46 0.25 -7.44 13.61
N TYR A 47 -0.11 -6.37 12.88
CA TYR A 47 0.22 -5.01 13.27
C TYR A 47 -0.44 -4.64 14.61
N ILE A 48 -1.72 -4.98 14.78
CA ILE A 48 -2.48 -4.74 16.01
C ILE A 48 -1.79 -5.36 17.23
N GLN A 49 -1.44 -6.65 17.14
CA GLN A 49 -0.77 -7.36 18.24
C GLN A 49 0.60 -6.74 18.57
N LYS A 50 1.38 -6.39 17.54
CA LYS A 50 2.70 -5.75 17.73
C LYS A 50 2.59 -4.36 18.35
N VAL A 51 1.65 -3.53 17.88
CA VAL A 51 1.40 -2.21 18.46
C VAL A 51 0.94 -2.34 19.90
N THR A 52 0.03 -3.28 20.20
CA THR A 52 -0.44 -3.53 21.58
C THR A 52 0.74 -3.87 22.49
N LYS A 53 1.64 -4.77 22.06
CA LYS A 53 2.84 -5.13 22.81
C LYS A 53 3.80 -3.95 23.00
N GLU A 54 4.01 -3.14 21.96
CA GLU A 54 4.86 -1.95 22.04
C GLU A 54 4.28 -0.86 22.95
N ILE A 55 2.96 -0.65 22.90
CA ILE A 55 2.24 0.26 23.78
C ILE A 55 2.41 -0.21 25.23
N ASN A 56 2.04 -1.45 25.54
CA ASN A 56 2.15 -1.98 26.90
C ASN A 56 3.58 -1.95 27.42
N GLY A 57 4.58 -2.30 26.59
CA GLY A 57 5.99 -2.20 26.96
C GLY A 57 6.46 -0.77 27.26
N ARG A 58 5.90 0.24 26.58
CA ARG A 58 6.16 1.65 26.87
C ARG A 58 5.37 2.16 28.07
N VAL A 59 4.16 1.67 28.29
CA VAL A 59 3.33 2.04 29.45
C VAL A 59 3.96 1.53 30.75
N GLN A 60 4.54 0.33 30.74
CA GLN A 60 5.32 -0.22 31.86
C GLN A 60 6.44 0.71 32.35
N SER A 61 7.05 1.55 31.49
CA SER A 61 8.12 2.43 31.94
C SER A 61 7.65 3.53 32.91
N TYR A 62 6.33 3.78 32.99
CA TYR A 62 5.73 4.79 33.87
C TYR A 62 5.25 4.23 35.21
N HIS A 63 5.63 3.00 35.55
CA HIS A 63 5.25 2.34 36.82
C HIS A 63 5.71 3.14 38.05
N GLN A 64 6.85 3.85 37.97
CA GLN A 64 7.38 4.64 39.09
C GLN A 64 6.51 5.87 39.37
N GLU A 65 6.12 6.57 38.31
CA GLU A 65 5.23 7.73 38.37
C GLU A 65 3.83 7.33 38.87
N ALA A 66 3.33 6.18 38.41
CA ALA A 66 2.06 5.62 38.87
C ALA A 66 2.13 4.99 40.28
N ARG A 67 3.33 4.76 40.82
CA ARG A 67 3.59 4.04 42.08
C ARG A 67 2.99 2.62 42.11
N VAL A 68 3.10 1.91 41.01
CA VAL A 68 2.68 0.51 40.85
C VAL A 68 3.86 -0.34 40.39
N THR A 69 3.72 -1.67 40.42
CA THR A 69 4.72 -2.54 39.80
C THR A 69 4.53 -2.56 38.28
N PRO A 70 5.60 -2.79 37.49
CA PRO A 70 5.49 -2.80 36.04
C PRO A 70 4.49 -3.86 35.52
N GLU A 71 4.32 -4.98 36.24
CA GLU A 71 3.36 -6.03 35.89
C GLU A 71 1.91 -5.53 35.87
N VAL A 72 1.55 -4.57 36.73
CA VAL A 72 0.19 -3.99 36.79
C VAL A 72 -0.14 -3.24 35.51
N LEU A 73 0.87 -2.61 34.90
CA LEU A 73 0.73 -1.84 33.67
C LEU A 73 0.98 -2.68 32.41
N ALA A 74 1.48 -3.91 32.55
CA ALA A 74 1.93 -4.75 31.46
C ALA A 74 0.84 -5.21 30.49
N ASP A 75 -0.41 -5.27 30.94
CA ASP A 75 -1.57 -5.68 30.14
C ASP A 75 -2.73 -4.68 30.28
N SER A 76 -2.41 -3.44 30.66
CA SER A 76 -3.39 -2.37 30.91
C SER A 76 -4.12 -1.90 29.65
N ILE A 77 -3.55 -2.12 28.47
CA ILE A 77 -4.17 -1.77 27.19
C ILE A 77 -4.50 -3.05 26.43
N SER A 78 -5.80 -3.21 26.13
CA SER A 78 -6.32 -4.38 25.43
C SER A 78 -6.09 -4.31 23.93
N GLU A 79 -5.89 -5.48 23.31
CA GLU A 79 -5.73 -5.59 21.85
C GLU A 79 -6.99 -5.12 21.11
N GLU A 80 -8.18 -5.31 21.69
CA GLU A 80 -9.46 -4.87 21.12
C GLU A 80 -9.54 -3.34 21.01
N LEU A 81 -9.13 -2.63 22.06
CA LEU A 81 -9.13 -1.17 22.06
C LEU A 81 -8.15 -0.61 21.01
N VAL A 82 -6.96 -1.20 20.91
CA VAL A 82 -5.95 -0.86 19.90
C VAL A 82 -6.48 -1.15 18.49
N LYS A 83 -7.11 -2.30 18.29
CA LYS A 83 -7.74 -2.68 17.02
C LYS A 83 -8.79 -1.67 16.58
N ASN A 84 -9.74 -1.34 17.46
CA ASN A 84 -10.84 -0.43 17.14
C ASN A 84 -10.30 0.95 16.74
N ASN A 85 -9.30 1.46 17.46
CA ASN A 85 -8.69 2.75 17.18
C ASN A 85 -7.87 2.76 15.87
N ILE A 86 -7.09 1.71 15.59
CA ILE A 86 -6.31 1.62 14.35
C ILE A 86 -7.24 1.46 13.14
N GLU A 87 -8.25 0.58 13.22
CA GLU A 87 -9.23 0.40 12.13
C GLU A 87 -10.01 1.69 11.87
N HIS A 88 -10.41 2.41 12.92
CA HIS A 88 -11.05 3.72 12.80
C HIS A 88 -10.13 4.76 12.16
N PHE A 89 -8.89 4.86 12.64
CA PHE A 89 -7.89 5.79 12.12
C PHE A 89 -7.64 5.58 10.62
N VAL A 90 -7.42 4.33 10.19
CA VAL A 90 -7.20 3.98 8.78
C VAL A 90 -8.41 4.38 7.94
N LYS A 91 -9.61 3.98 8.38
CA LYS A 91 -10.87 4.27 7.68
C LYS A 91 -11.13 5.77 7.53
N GLU A 92 -10.98 6.55 8.59
CA GLU A 92 -11.21 7.99 8.54
C GLU A 92 -10.14 8.70 7.69
N THR A 93 -8.88 8.24 7.76
CA THR A 93 -7.81 8.79 6.92
C THR A 93 -8.05 8.52 5.43
N TYR A 94 -8.48 7.31 5.05
CA TYR A 94 -8.87 7.01 3.66
C TYR A 94 -10.08 7.81 3.18
N ARG A 95 -10.92 8.31 4.09
CA ARG A 95 -12.09 9.14 3.80
C ARG A 95 -11.81 10.64 3.85
N ASP A 96 -10.54 11.04 3.94
CA ASP A 96 -10.07 12.42 4.06
C ASP A 96 -10.67 13.17 5.27
N LYS A 97 -11.04 12.44 6.32
CA LYS A 97 -11.52 13.00 7.58
C LYS A 97 -10.38 13.08 8.60
N GLN A 98 -10.50 13.97 9.58
CA GLN A 98 -9.56 13.98 10.69
C GLN A 98 -9.87 12.79 11.61
N PRO A 99 -8.93 11.85 11.79
CA PRO A 99 -9.14 10.75 12.70
C PRO A 99 -9.20 11.27 14.14
N SER A 100 -10.07 10.65 14.94
CA SER A 100 -10.17 10.88 16.38
C SER A 100 -10.02 9.55 17.11
N LEU A 101 -9.57 9.61 18.36
CA LEU A 101 -9.62 8.45 19.24
C LEU A 101 -11.07 8.08 19.51
N ILE A 102 -11.32 6.78 19.67
CA ILE A 102 -12.57 6.24 20.20
C ILE A 102 -12.24 5.66 21.57
N GLN A 103 -13.16 5.77 22.51
CA GLN A 103 -13.05 5.16 23.85
C GLN A 103 -11.89 5.72 24.68
N GLU A 104 -11.51 6.99 24.46
CA GLU A 104 -10.45 7.66 25.23
C GLU A 104 -10.80 7.75 26.72
N THR A 105 -12.05 8.10 27.04
CA THR A 105 -12.54 8.13 28.43
C THR A 105 -12.53 6.74 29.07
N GLU A 106 -12.91 5.69 28.32
CA GLU A 106 -12.90 4.31 28.83
C GLU A 106 -11.46 3.83 29.11
N LEU A 107 -10.50 4.22 28.27
CA LEU A 107 -9.07 3.93 28.50
C LEU A 107 -8.57 4.59 29.78
N GLU A 108 -8.83 5.89 29.95
CA GLU A 108 -8.42 6.62 31.16
C GLU A 108 -9.05 6.04 32.42
N GLU A 109 -10.35 5.75 32.38
CA GLU A 109 -11.08 5.16 33.51
C GLU A 109 -10.53 3.77 33.86
N HIS A 110 -10.26 2.93 32.86
CA HIS A 110 -9.71 1.60 33.09
C HIS A 110 -8.31 1.64 33.71
N ILE A 111 -7.44 2.53 33.25
CA ILE A 111 -6.09 2.69 33.82
C ILE A 111 -6.19 3.25 35.25
N LYS A 112 -7.05 4.25 35.49
CA LYS A 112 -7.32 4.79 36.83
C LYS A 112 -7.80 3.69 37.78
N GLU A 113 -8.77 2.88 37.36
CA GLU A 113 -9.31 1.79 38.17
C GLU A 113 -8.24 0.72 38.48
N THR A 114 -7.40 0.39 37.50
CA THR A 114 -6.30 -0.56 37.67
C THR A 114 -5.27 -0.06 38.69
N ILE A 115 -4.86 1.21 38.60
CA ILE A 115 -3.93 1.84 39.54
C ILE A 115 -4.55 1.93 40.94
N HIS A 116 -5.82 2.35 41.02
CA HIS A 116 -6.53 2.51 42.29
C HIS A 116 -6.69 1.17 43.03
N THR A 117 -7.14 0.13 42.32
CA THR A 117 -7.32 -1.22 42.88
C THR A 117 -6.01 -1.74 43.47
N TYR A 118 -4.89 -1.62 42.74
CA TYR A 118 -3.59 -2.05 43.22
C TYR A 118 -3.16 -1.30 44.49
N LYS A 119 -3.34 0.03 44.53
CA LYS A 119 -2.98 0.85 45.69
C LYS A 119 -3.83 0.54 46.92
N THR A 120 -5.13 0.27 46.74
CA THR A 120 -6.03 -0.15 47.82
C THR A 120 -5.65 -1.52 48.37
N GLU A 121 -5.32 -2.49 47.51
CA GLU A 121 -4.91 -3.85 47.94
C GLU A 121 -3.57 -3.86 48.69
N HIS A 122 -2.68 -2.91 48.39
CA HIS A 122 -1.34 -2.81 48.99
C HIS A 122 -1.22 -1.71 50.06
N GLU A 123 -2.35 -1.15 50.52
CA GLU A 123 -2.41 -0.10 51.55
C GLU A 123 -1.52 1.13 51.24
N ILE A 124 -1.35 1.46 49.96
CA ILE A 124 -0.56 2.62 49.51
C ILE A 124 -1.42 3.89 49.68
N ASN A 125 -0.87 4.91 50.33
CA ASN A 125 -1.56 6.19 50.50
C ASN A 125 -1.86 6.86 49.14
N ILE A 126 -3.15 6.99 48.82
CA ILE A 126 -3.65 7.53 47.56
C ILE A 126 -3.47 9.05 47.51
N GLU A 127 -3.55 9.76 48.64
CA GLU A 127 -3.45 11.23 48.70
C GLU A 127 -2.03 11.74 48.42
N GLU A 128 -0.99 10.96 48.75
CA GLU A 128 0.42 11.36 48.58
C GLU A 128 0.98 11.20 47.15
N GLY A 129 0.15 10.80 46.17
CA GLY A 129 0.60 10.43 44.83
C GLY A 129 -0.22 10.96 43.65
N ILE A 130 -1.25 11.78 43.90
CA ILE A 130 -2.23 12.20 42.87
C ILE A 130 -1.56 12.87 41.67
N ALA A 131 -0.62 13.78 41.90
CA ALA A 131 0.06 14.49 40.81
C ALA A 131 0.95 13.58 39.93
N GLY A 132 1.55 12.54 40.51
CA GLY A 132 2.35 11.56 39.76
C GLY A 132 1.48 10.63 38.94
N GLU A 133 0.31 10.25 39.48
CA GLU A 133 -0.69 9.44 38.79
C GLU A 133 -1.31 10.19 37.61
N GLU A 134 -1.69 11.46 37.78
CA GLU A 134 -2.21 12.30 36.71
C GLU A 134 -1.19 12.48 35.58
N LEU A 135 0.09 12.64 35.93
CA LEU A 135 1.18 12.68 34.96
C LEU A 135 1.36 11.34 34.24
N ALA A 136 1.31 10.21 34.95
CA ALA A 136 1.38 8.88 34.33
C ALA A 136 0.22 8.67 33.35
N LEU A 137 -1.01 9.00 33.75
CA LEU A 137 -2.20 8.91 32.89
C LEU A 137 -2.07 9.74 31.63
N HIS A 138 -1.63 11.01 31.75
CA HIS A 138 -1.41 11.88 30.61
C HIS A 138 -0.35 11.32 29.65
N MET A 139 0.76 10.80 30.18
CA MET A 139 1.83 10.20 29.37
C MET A 139 1.38 8.92 28.68
N ILE A 140 0.61 8.06 29.37
CA ILE A 140 0.05 6.82 28.81
C ILE A 140 -0.94 7.15 27.68
N GLY A 141 -1.84 8.11 27.89
CA GLY A 141 -2.76 8.59 26.85
C GLY A 141 -2.01 9.10 25.62
N GLY A 142 -0.96 9.90 25.80
CA GLY A 142 -0.12 10.38 24.70
C GLY A 142 0.65 9.28 23.98
N ILE A 143 1.08 8.21 24.68
CA ILE A 143 1.71 7.03 24.05
C ILE A 143 0.69 6.26 23.23
N PHE A 144 -0.50 6.04 23.78
CA PHE A 144 -1.59 5.36 23.09
C PHE A 144 -1.96 6.10 21.80
N GLU A 145 -2.22 7.41 21.89
CA GLU A 145 -2.58 8.25 20.75
C GLU A 145 -1.53 8.19 19.62
N ARG A 146 -0.25 8.43 19.95
CA ARG A 146 0.83 8.43 18.95
C ARG A 146 1.06 7.05 18.33
N SER A 147 0.72 5.98 19.05
CA SER A 147 0.94 4.60 18.60
C SER A 147 -0.20 4.10 17.71
N VAL A 148 -1.45 4.47 18.02
CA VAL A 148 -2.63 4.09 17.23
C VAL A 148 -2.90 5.05 16.05
N GLN A 149 -2.39 6.28 16.13
CA GLN A 149 -2.48 7.29 15.07
C GLN A 149 -1.10 7.82 14.64
N PRO A 150 -0.20 6.97 14.13
CA PRO A 150 1.15 7.40 13.80
C PRO A 150 1.16 8.39 12.62
N SER A 151 1.80 9.55 12.81
CA SER A 151 1.85 10.64 11.81
C SER A 151 2.39 10.19 10.45
N TYR A 152 3.36 9.27 10.43
CA TYR A 152 3.90 8.73 9.18
C TYR A 152 2.85 7.96 8.38
N LEU A 153 2.05 7.10 9.03
CA LEU A 153 0.99 6.36 8.37
C LEU A 153 -0.10 7.30 7.85
N HIS A 154 -0.42 8.35 8.63
CA HIS A 154 -1.35 9.39 8.20
C HIS A 154 -0.87 10.10 6.92
N LEU A 155 0.38 10.57 6.90
CA LEU A 155 0.99 11.23 5.74
C LEU A 155 1.08 10.28 4.54
N PHE A 156 1.38 9.01 4.77
CA PHE A 156 1.46 7.99 3.73
C PHE A 156 0.10 7.77 3.05
N ILE A 157 -0.96 7.52 3.84
CA ILE A 157 -2.32 7.32 3.30
C ILE A 157 -2.80 8.60 2.61
N ARG A 158 -2.56 9.78 3.18
CA ARG A 158 -2.90 11.06 2.52
C ARG A 158 -2.19 11.23 1.19
N GLY A 159 -0.89 10.93 1.11
CA GLY A 159 -0.15 11.01 -0.16
C GLY A 159 -0.73 10.07 -1.23
N ILE A 160 -1.20 8.89 -0.84
CA ILE A 160 -1.91 7.96 -1.72
C ILE A 160 -3.27 8.56 -2.16
N ASN A 161 -4.05 9.09 -1.23
CA ASN A 161 -5.34 9.70 -1.53
C ASN A 161 -5.20 10.92 -2.45
N ASP A 162 -4.24 11.80 -2.20
CA ASP A 162 -3.95 12.96 -3.04
C ASP A 162 -3.61 12.53 -4.47
N LEU A 163 -2.78 11.50 -4.63
CA LEU A 163 -2.46 10.93 -5.94
C LEU A 163 -3.70 10.31 -6.60
N SER A 164 -4.53 9.61 -5.83
CA SER A 164 -5.79 9.03 -6.30
C SER A 164 -6.77 10.10 -6.80
N HIS A 165 -6.94 11.19 -6.07
CA HIS A 165 -7.80 12.30 -6.49
C HIS A 165 -7.26 12.99 -7.74
N GLN A 166 -5.95 13.17 -7.85
CA GLN A 166 -5.31 13.73 -9.04
C GLN A 166 -5.55 12.84 -10.27
N VAL A 167 -5.34 11.53 -10.16
CA VAL A 167 -5.54 10.61 -11.30
C VAL A 167 -7.01 10.54 -11.70
N LEU A 168 -7.96 10.57 -10.75
CA LEU A 168 -9.39 10.64 -11.04
C LEU A 168 -9.77 11.95 -11.74
N HIS A 169 -9.22 13.09 -11.28
CA HIS A 169 -9.45 14.38 -11.90
C HIS A 169 -9.03 14.40 -13.37
N TYR A 170 -7.91 13.75 -13.71
CA TYR A 170 -7.40 13.65 -15.08
C TYR A 170 -7.89 12.41 -15.85
N ALA A 171 -8.83 11.62 -15.31
CA ALA A 171 -9.26 10.35 -15.91
C ALA A 171 -9.73 10.50 -17.37
N TRP A 172 -10.54 11.52 -17.68
CA TRP A 172 -11.00 11.79 -19.05
C TRP A 172 -9.84 12.16 -20.00
N GLY A 173 -8.83 12.85 -19.48
CA GLY A 173 -7.60 13.13 -20.22
C GLY A 173 -6.83 11.84 -20.53
N ILE A 174 -6.67 10.95 -19.55
CA ILE A 174 -6.01 9.65 -19.70
C ILE A 174 -6.74 8.80 -20.74
N VAL A 175 -8.07 8.73 -20.70
CA VAL A 175 -8.87 8.00 -21.70
C VAL A 175 -8.68 8.61 -23.09
N SER A 176 -8.72 9.93 -23.21
CA SER A 176 -8.54 10.63 -24.49
C SER A 176 -7.16 10.37 -25.10
N VAL A 177 -6.09 10.47 -24.30
CA VAL A 177 -4.72 10.18 -24.73
C VAL A 177 -4.56 8.71 -25.10
N SER A 178 -5.19 7.79 -24.35
CA SER A 178 -5.19 6.35 -24.66
C SER A 178 -5.80 6.07 -26.03
N LEU A 179 -6.94 6.71 -26.34
CA LEU A 179 -7.61 6.58 -27.63
C LEU A 179 -6.75 7.15 -28.76
N LEU A 180 -6.08 8.29 -28.55
CA LEU A 180 -5.17 8.88 -29.54
C LEU A 180 -3.97 7.99 -29.82
N ILE A 181 -3.35 7.41 -28.78
CA ILE A 181 -2.22 6.49 -28.93
C ILE A 181 -2.66 5.23 -29.66
N LEU A 182 -3.83 4.67 -29.33
CA LEU A 182 -4.38 3.50 -30.00
C LEU A 182 -4.72 3.80 -31.47
N ALA A 183 -5.37 4.93 -31.76
CA ALA A 183 -5.67 5.37 -33.12
C ALA A 183 -4.39 5.59 -33.94
N GLY A 184 -3.39 6.26 -33.36
CA GLY A 184 -2.07 6.42 -33.95
C GLY A 184 -1.40 5.08 -34.24
N PHE A 185 -1.42 4.16 -33.28
CA PHE A 185 -0.88 2.82 -33.45
C PHE A 185 -1.52 2.09 -34.63
N ILE A 186 -2.85 2.17 -34.78
CA ILE A 186 -3.62 1.56 -35.87
C ILE A 186 -3.32 2.23 -37.22
N TYR A 187 -3.26 3.56 -37.25
CA TYR A 187 -3.04 4.37 -38.45
C TYR A 187 -1.63 4.16 -39.04
N PHE A 188 -0.59 4.25 -38.20
CA PHE A 188 0.80 4.11 -38.64
C PHE A 188 1.24 2.67 -38.88
N ASN A 189 0.45 1.69 -38.44
CA ASN A 189 0.63 0.27 -38.76
C ASN A 189 -0.49 -0.26 -39.67
N PRO A 190 -0.56 0.20 -40.93
CA PRO A 190 -1.49 -0.36 -41.91
C PRO A 190 -1.08 -1.81 -42.21
N GLY A 191 -2.08 -2.67 -42.38
CA GLY A 191 -1.90 -4.10 -42.64
C GLY A 191 -3.04 -4.93 -42.09
N SER A 192 -2.91 -6.25 -42.20
CA SER A 192 -3.90 -7.18 -41.65
C SER A 192 -3.99 -7.04 -40.12
N ILE A 193 -5.19 -7.31 -39.57
CA ILE A 193 -5.45 -7.32 -38.13
C ILE A 193 -4.40 -8.16 -37.37
N ARG A 194 -3.94 -9.26 -37.96
CA ARG A 194 -2.91 -10.15 -37.39
C ARG A 194 -1.53 -9.51 -37.30
N SER A 195 -1.13 -8.74 -38.32
CA SER A 195 0.13 -7.98 -38.29
C SER A 195 0.09 -6.89 -37.21
N ARG A 196 -1.08 -6.27 -36.99
CA ARG A 196 -1.31 -5.32 -35.90
C ARG A 196 -1.23 -6.00 -34.53
N ILE A 197 -1.91 -7.14 -34.34
CA ILE A 197 -1.86 -7.95 -33.11
C ILE A 197 -0.41 -8.33 -32.78
N LYS A 198 0.36 -8.80 -33.77
CA LYS A 198 1.78 -9.16 -33.56
C LYS A 198 2.62 -7.99 -33.02
N LYS A 199 2.42 -6.78 -33.57
CA LYS A 199 3.15 -5.59 -33.13
C LYS A 199 2.67 -5.11 -31.76
N PHE A 200 1.37 -5.15 -31.52
CA PHE A 200 0.78 -4.76 -30.23
C PHE A 200 1.23 -5.70 -29.12
N ALA A 201 1.29 -7.01 -29.42
CA ALA A 201 1.87 -8.01 -28.53
C ALA A 201 3.33 -7.69 -28.15
N CYS A 202 4.15 -7.22 -29.09
CA CYS A 202 5.51 -6.77 -28.76
C CYS A 202 5.51 -5.54 -27.84
N SER A 203 4.59 -4.59 -28.03
CA SER A 203 4.44 -3.45 -27.10
C SER A 203 3.97 -3.89 -25.71
N LEU A 204 3.04 -4.85 -25.62
CA LEU A 204 2.56 -5.41 -24.36
C LEU A 204 3.67 -6.15 -23.61
N MET A 205 4.46 -6.98 -24.30
CA MET A 205 5.63 -7.63 -23.70
C MET A 205 6.66 -6.60 -23.20
N GLY A 206 6.85 -5.52 -23.95
CA GLY A 206 7.72 -4.42 -23.52
C GLY A 206 7.21 -3.74 -22.25
N ALA A 207 5.90 -3.53 -22.11
CA ALA A 207 5.30 -2.94 -20.93
C ALA A 207 5.55 -3.84 -19.71
N GLY A 208 5.35 -5.16 -19.87
CA GLY A 208 5.64 -6.13 -18.84
C GLY A 208 7.11 -6.16 -18.40
N LEU A 209 8.06 -6.00 -19.34
CA LEU A 209 9.48 -5.86 -18.99
C LEU A 209 9.77 -4.59 -18.18
N ILE A 210 9.14 -3.45 -18.53
CA ILE A 210 9.25 -2.22 -17.74
C ILE A 210 8.64 -2.42 -16.35
N SER A 211 7.48 -3.09 -16.25
CA SER A 211 6.85 -3.44 -14.98
C SER A 211 7.76 -4.29 -14.09
N LEU A 212 8.46 -5.28 -14.65
CA LEU A 212 9.44 -6.08 -13.91
C LEU A 212 10.65 -5.25 -13.45
N ALA A 213 11.16 -4.37 -14.31
CA ALA A 213 12.25 -3.46 -13.92
C ALA A 213 11.79 -2.50 -12.80
N PHE A 214 10.58 -1.97 -12.89
CA PHE A 214 9.97 -1.13 -11.86
C PHE A 214 9.81 -1.88 -10.53
N ALA A 215 9.32 -3.13 -10.56
CA ALA A 215 9.24 -3.98 -9.36
C ALA A 215 10.63 -4.17 -8.71
N ALA A 216 11.67 -4.37 -9.51
CA ALA A 216 13.04 -4.45 -8.99
C ALA A 216 13.50 -3.14 -8.32
N THR A 217 13.15 -1.98 -8.89
CA THR A 217 13.46 -0.67 -8.26
C THR A 217 12.72 -0.47 -6.94
N LEU A 218 11.45 -0.89 -6.85
CA LEU A 218 10.67 -0.82 -5.62
C LEU A 218 11.28 -1.72 -4.53
N TYR A 219 11.66 -2.95 -4.89
CA TYR A 219 12.33 -3.86 -3.98
C TYR A 219 13.63 -3.28 -3.42
N TYR A 220 14.45 -2.66 -4.28
CA TYR A 220 15.70 -2.02 -3.83
C TYR A 220 15.45 -0.81 -2.91
N ALA A 221 14.44 0.00 -3.20
CA ALA A 221 14.08 1.16 -2.38
C ALA A 221 13.64 0.78 -0.95
N GLN A 222 13.00 -0.39 -0.79
CA GLN A 222 12.56 -0.89 0.53
C GLN A 222 13.74 -1.25 1.45
N ILE A 223 14.87 -1.67 0.89
CA ILE A 223 16.06 -2.08 1.67
C ILE A 223 16.75 -0.86 2.32
N LEU A 224 16.53 0.34 1.80
CA LEU A 224 17.19 1.56 2.24
C LEU A 224 16.45 2.31 3.37
N GLN A 225 15.32 1.80 3.86
CA GLN A 225 14.56 2.45 4.94
C GLN A 225 15.22 2.23 6.31
N THR A 226 15.53 3.33 7.00
CA THR A 226 16.31 3.41 8.25
C THR A 226 15.47 3.18 9.52
N GLU A 227 16.15 2.74 10.59
CA GLU A 227 15.62 2.18 11.86
C GLU A 227 14.84 3.12 12.81
N GLU A 228 14.63 4.41 12.53
CA GLU A 228 14.17 5.39 13.55
C GLU A 228 12.68 5.34 13.94
N GLN A 229 11.90 4.34 13.50
CA GLN A 229 10.45 4.26 13.74
C GLN A 229 10.06 3.02 14.58
N MET A 230 8.81 2.99 15.08
CA MET A 230 8.24 1.80 15.73
C MET A 230 8.41 0.56 14.84
N GLU A 231 8.88 -0.54 15.43
CA GLU A 231 9.16 -1.79 14.72
C GLU A 231 7.87 -2.34 14.08
N SER A 232 6.74 -2.21 14.78
CA SER A 232 5.41 -2.52 14.27
C SER A 232 5.07 -1.78 12.97
N LEU A 233 5.33 -0.47 12.91
CA LEU A 233 5.02 0.38 11.75
C LEU A 233 5.96 0.07 10.57
N GLN A 234 7.25 -0.09 10.83
CA GLN A 234 8.21 -0.51 9.80
C GLN A 234 7.83 -1.88 9.22
N GLY A 235 7.44 -2.81 10.10
CA GLY A 235 6.96 -4.14 9.70
C GLY A 235 5.73 -4.07 8.81
N LEU A 236 4.75 -3.23 9.16
CA LEU A 236 3.55 -2.99 8.34
C LEU A 236 3.94 -2.43 6.97
N MET A 237 4.76 -1.37 6.93
CA MET A 237 5.17 -0.72 5.68
C MET A 237 5.97 -1.65 4.77
N ARG A 238 6.86 -2.46 5.34
CA ARG A 238 7.60 -3.48 4.57
C ARG A 238 6.64 -4.48 3.94
N ILE A 239 5.70 -5.05 4.69
CA ILE A 239 4.73 -6.03 4.16
C ILE A 239 3.85 -5.38 3.10
N TYR A 240 3.39 -4.16 3.35
CA TYR A 240 2.54 -3.40 2.45
C TYR A 240 3.21 -3.15 1.09
N LEU A 241 4.44 -2.64 1.09
CA LEU A 241 5.19 -2.38 -0.14
C LEU A 241 5.67 -3.66 -0.82
N THR A 242 6.01 -4.70 -0.05
CA THR A 242 6.40 -6.02 -0.59
C THR A 242 5.24 -6.63 -1.37
N ASN A 243 4.04 -6.68 -0.78
CA ASN A 243 2.88 -7.26 -1.44
C ASN A 243 2.45 -6.45 -2.66
N PHE A 244 2.54 -5.13 -2.62
CA PHE A 244 2.34 -4.31 -3.82
C PHE A 244 3.37 -4.64 -4.91
N THR A 245 4.65 -4.77 -4.55
CA THR A 245 5.73 -5.13 -5.49
C THR A 245 5.51 -6.51 -6.11
N LEU A 246 5.04 -7.50 -5.33
CA LEU A 246 4.68 -8.82 -5.83
C LEU A 246 3.53 -8.75 -6.84
N ILE A 247 2.50 -7.93 -6.58
CA ILE A 247 1.39 -7.73 -7.53
C ILE A 247 1.92 -7.12 -8.84
N VAL A 248 2.80 -6.10 -8.77
CA VAL A 248 3.44 -5.51 -9.96
C VAL A 248 4.24 -6.56 -10.74
N LEU A 249 4.99 -7.42 -10.04
CA LEU A 249 5.76 -8.50 -10.65
C LEU A 249 4.84 -9.50 -11.35
N LEU A 250 3.74 -9.92 -10.72
CA LEU A 250 2.76 -10.84 -11.29
C LEU A 250 2.09 -10.26 -12.54
N ILE A 251 1.68 -8.99 -12.50
CA ILE A 251 1.10 -8.33 -13.69
C ILE A 251 2.13 -8.20 -14.80
N GLY A 252 3.34 -7.72 -14.52
CA GLY A 252 4.40 -7.61 -15.52
C GLY A 252 4.74 -8.96 -16.17
N GLY A 253 4.82 -10.03 -15.37
CA GLY A 253 4.97 -11.39 -15.87
C GLY A 253 3.78 -11.84 -16.73
N SER A 254 2.56 -11.56 -16.30
CA SER A 254 1.34 -11.91 -17.04
C SER A 254 1.26 -11.19 -18.41
N GLU A 255 1.66 -9.92 -18.49
CA GLU A 255 1.70 -9.15 -19.74
C GLU A 255 2.67 -9.76 -20.75
N ILE A 256 3.82 -10.23 -20.29
CA ILE A 256 4.80 -10.94 -21.12
C ILE A 256 4.22 -12.25 -21.64
N VAL A 257 3.58 -13.05 -20.77
CA VAL A 257 2.97 -14.33 -21.15
C VAL A 257 1.84 -14.14 -22.15
N VAL A 258 0.92 -13.21 -21.89
CA VAL A 258 -0.21 -12.88 -22.77
C VAL A 258 0.29 -12.34 -24.11
N GLY A 259 1.27 -11.44 -24.08
CA GLY A 259 1.91 -10.91 -25.29
C GLY A 259 2.61 -12.00 -26.11
N ALA A 260 3.37 -12.88 -25.47
CA ALA A 260 4.03 -14.00 -26.15
C ALA A 260 3.01 -14.95 -26.80
N PHE A 261 1.92 -15.27 -26.10
CA PHE A 261 0.84 -16.10 -26.63
C PHE A 261 0.15 -15.45 -27.84
N ALA A 262 -0.21 -14.17 -27.74
CA ALA A 262 -0.81 -13.41 -28.84
C ALA A 262 0.12 -13.33 -30.07
N TRP A 263 1.42 -13.17 -29.85
CA TRP A 263 2.43 -13.17 -30.91
C TRP A 263 2.54 -14.53 -31.61
N LEU A 264 2.51 -15.63 -30.85
CA LEU A 264 2.56 -17.00 -31.39
C LEU A 264 1.32 -17.33 -32.22
N LEU A 265 0.12 -16.96 -31.75
CA LEU A 265 -1.13 -17.16 -32.50
C LEU A 265 -1.09 -16.40 -33.84
N ALA A 266 -0.69 -15.14 -33.82
CA ALA A 266 -0.56 -14.33 -35.03
C ALA A 266 0.49 -14.89 -36.03
N LYS A 267 1.51 -15.60 -35.54
CA LYS A 267 2.55 -16.24 -36.37
C LYS A 267 2.10 -17.56 -37.00
N ARG A 268 1.38 -18.42 -36.26
CA ARG A 268 1.01 -19.78 -36.71
C ARG A 268 0.07 -19.81 -37.91
N GLU A 269 -0.89 -18.90 -38.00
CA GLU A 269 -1.83 -18.89 -39.13
C GLU A 269 -1.25 -18.34 -40.44
N ASN A 270 -0.20 -17.52 -40.38
CA ASN A 270 0.48 -17.07 -41.59
C ASN A 270 1.19 -18.24 -42.28
N LYS A 271 1.79 -19.17 -41.52
CA LYS A 271 2.44 -20.37 -42.06
C LYS A 271 1.46 -21.30 -42.81
N LYS A 272 0.21 -21.40 -42.34
CA LYS A 272 -0.84 -22.18 -43.03
C LYS A 272 -1.24 -21.58 -44.39
N ARG A 273 -1.30 -20.24 -44.50
CA ARG A 273 -1.61 -19.56 -45.78
C ARG A 273 -0.48 -19.64 -46.81
N THR A 274 0.79 -19.56 -46.38
CA THR A 274 1.93 -19.66 -47.32
C THR A 274 2.09 -21.08 -47.86
N VAL A 275 1.79 -22.12 -47.06
CA VAL A 275 1.85 -23.52 -47.51
C VAL A 275 0.71 -23.84 -48.50
N GLY A 276 -0.49 -23.27 -48.31
CA GLY A 276 -1.62 -23.48 -49.24
C GLY A 276 -1.52 -22.74 -50.58
N GLN A 277 -0.67 -21.71 -50.69
CA GLN A 277 -0.42 -21.02 -51.97
C GLN A 277 0.68 -21.69 -52.81
N ASN A 278 1.56 -22.48 -52.21
CA ASN A 278 2.58 -23.26 -52.95
C ASN A 278 2.07 -24.64 -53.41
N GLN A 279 0.78 -24.95 -53.20
CA GLN A 279 0.12 -26.18 -53.64
C GLN A 279 -0.95 -25.95 -54.72
N LYS A 280 -1.01 -24.74 -55.30
CA LYS A 280 -1.79 -24.42 -56.50
C LYS A 280 -0.85 -23.99 -57.61
#